data_AF-A0A7V9JHI6-F1
#
_entry.id   AF-A0A7V9JHI6-F1
#
_cell.length_a   1.000
_cell.length_b   1.000
_cell.length_c   1.000
_cell.angle_alpha   90.00
_cell.angle_beta   90.00
_cell.angle_gamma   90.00
#
_symmetry.space_group_name_H-M   'P 1'
#
loop_
_entity.id
_entity.type
_entity.pdbx_description
1 polymer ?
#
loop_
_entity_poly.entity_id
_entity_poly.type
_entity_poly.pdbx_seq_one_letter_code
_entity_poly.pdbx_strand_id
1 'polypeptide(L)'
;MPVGRAPSGRYSHTASIITWHKQHYMVIIGGYDNKHYLNAIHVLHLEARKWKQCTPTTNSASFIPRARHSAAATASEIYVFGGCTQPMGQENGSKRTKKCKKLNDLYSLRVHVSGNYMCIPPFTIKPRIN
;
A
#
# COMPACT_ATOMS: atom_id res chain seq x y z
N MET A 1 21.80 4.30 -11.06
CA MET A 1 20.57 3.64 -10.56
C MET A 1 20.33 4.06 -9.10
N PRO A 2 19.08 4.18 -8.63
CA PRO A 2 18.80 4.39 -7.22
C PRO A 2 19.38 3.27 -6.35
N VAL A 3 19.87 3.60 -5.15
CA VAL A 3 20.49 2.65 -4.21
C VAL A 3 19.53 2.25 -3.09
N GLY A 4 19.78 1.14 -2.40
CA GLY A 4 18.99 0.71 -1.23
C GLY A 4 17.96 -0.39 -1.54
N ARG A 5 16.94 -0.53 -0.68
CA ARG A 5 15.98 -1.65 -0.72
C ARG A 5 14.80 -1.34 -1.63
N ALA A 6 15.01 -1.50 -2.93
CA ALA A 6 14.00 -1.30 -3.96
C ALA A 6 12.85 -2.33 -3.87
N PRO A 7 11.63 -1.97 -4.32
CA PRO A 7 10.54 -2.93 -4.44
C PRO A 7 10.86 -4.03 -5.48
N SER A 8 10.42 -5.25 -5.22
CA SER A 8 10.32 -6.31 -6.24
C SER A 8 9.43 -5.89 -7.42
N GLY A 9 9.66 -6.47 -8.59
CA GLY A 9 8.79 -6.32 -9.77
C GLY A 9 7.34 -6.65 -9.42
N ARG A 10 6.41 -5.74 -9.70
CA ARG A 10 5.00 -5.82 -9.30
C ARG A 10 4.10 -4.99 -10.21
N TYR A 11 2.83 -5.37 -10.31
CA TYR A 11 1.81 -4.58 -11.01
C TYR A 11 0.61 -4.27 -10.12
N SER A 12 -0.26 -3.35 -10.58
CA SER A 12 -1.43 -2.87 -9.83
C SER A 12 -1.11 -2.34 -8.42
N HIS A 13 0.09 -1.82 -8.22
CA HIS A 13 0.46 -1.01 -7.06
C HIS A 13 -0.02 0.44 -7.27
N THR A 14 0.00 1.24 -6.22
CA THR A 14 -0.12 2.70 -6.35
C THR A 14 1.23 3.37 -6.11
N ALA A 15 1.42 4.51 -6.75
CA ALA A 15 2.58 5.37 -6.58
C ALA A 15 2.08 6.79 -6.29
N SER A 16 2.53 7.38 -5.19
CA SER A 16 2.14 8.75 -4.81
C SER A 16 3.35 9.56 -4.38
N ILE A 17 3.35 10.85 -4.69
CA ILE A 17 4.40 11.78 -4.25
C ILE A 17 3.94 12.46 -2.97
N ILE A 18 4.79 12.46 -1.94
CA ILE A 18 4.64 13.28 -0.73
C ILE A 18 5.83 14.23 -0.61
N THR A 19 5.62 15.35 0.08
CA THR A 19 6.68 16.36 0.30
C THR A 19 6.96 16.51 1.79
N TRP A 20 8.22 16.37 2.18
CA TRP A 20 8.66 16.50 3.58
C TRP A 20 9.94 17.32 3.66
N HIS A 21 9.98 18.35 4.50
CA HIS A 21 11.08 19.33 4.57
C HIS A 21 11.59 19.79 3.19
N LYS A 22 10.67 20.19 2.29
CA LYS A 22 10.96 20.63 0.91
C LYS A 22 11.64 19.59 0.01
N GLN A 23 11.58 18.31 0.37
CA GLN A 23 12.09 17.19 -0.42
C GLN A 23 10.95 16.27 -0.83
N HIS A 24 11.11 15.61 -1.98
CA HIS A 24 10.08 14.79 -2.58
C HIS A 24 10.35 13.29 -2.42
N TYR A 25 9.30 12.57 -2.06
CA TYR A 25 9.35 11.14 -1.81
C TYR A 25 8.26 10.45 -2.61
N MET A 26 8.66 9.47 -3.42
CA MET A 26 7.72 8.58 -4.08
C MET A 26 7.44 7.39 -3.16
N VAL A 27 6.17 7.17 -2.85
CA VAL A 27 5.70 6.06 -2.03
C VAL A 27 5.02 5.04 -2.92
N ILE A 28 5.51 3.80 -2.89
CA ILE A 28 4.94 2.64 -3.56
C ILE A 28 4.19 1.80 -2.54
N ILE A 29 2.91 1.54 -2.77
CA ILE A 29 2.05 0.81 -1.85
C ILE A 29 1.51 -0.45 -2.52
N GLY A 30 1.73 -1.59 -1.86
CA GLY A 30 1.15 -2.87 -2.22
C GLY A 30 1.51 -3.36 -3.63
N GLY A 31 0.52 -3.94 -4.31
CA GLY A 31 0.64 -4.54 -5.63
C GLY A 31 0.62 -6.07 -5.62
N TYR A 32 0.92 -6.66 -6.77
CA TYR A 32 1.04 -8.12 -6.94
C TYR A 32 2.32 -8.46 -7.70
N ASP A 33 3.11 -9.39 -7.17
CA ASP A 33 4.44 -9.78 -7.69
C ASP A 33 4.40 -11.05 -8.58
N ASN A 34 3.26 -11.33 -9.19
CA ASN A 34 2.94 -12.60 -9.88
C ASN A 34 2.72 -13.81 -8.96
N LYS A 35 2.93 -13.70 -7.64
CA LYS A 35 2.71 -14.80 -6.69
C LYS A 35 1.78 -14.38 -5.55
N HIS A 36 2.10 -13.28 -4.88
CA HIS A 36 1.45 -12.79 -3.68
C HIS A 36 0.94 -11.37 -3.86
N TYR A 37 -0.19 -11.09 -3.20
CA TYR A 37 -0.61 -9.72 -2.95
C TYR A 37 0.33 -9.16 -1.90
N LEU A 38 0.71 -7.89 -2.04
CA LEU A 38 1.69 -7.25 -1.19
C LEU A 38 1.02 -6.20 -0.31
N ASN A 39 1.47 -6.09 0.94
CA ASN A 39 1.24 -4.93 1.80
C ASN A 39 2.52 -4.11 2.00
N ALA A 40 3.59 -4.44 1.28
CA ALA A 40 4.87 -3.75 1.40
C ALA A 40 4.72 -2.29 0.95
N ILE A 41 5.29 -1.39 1.74
CA ILE A 41 5.39 0.05 1.44
C ILE A 41 6.87 0.36 1.22
N HIS A 42 7.19 0.99 0.08
CA HIS A 42 8.53 1.46 -0.23
C HIS A 42 8.52 2.97 -0.44
N VAL A 43 9.62 3.62 -0.05
CA VAL A 43 9.83 5.04 -0.26
C VAL A 43 11.11 5.25 -1.05
N LEU A 44 11.02 6.02 -2.12
CA LEU A 44 12.17 6.55 -2.85
C LEU A 44 12.30 8.04 -2.52
N HIS A 45 13.42 8.40 -1.91
CA HIS A 45 13.85 9.79 -1.87
C HIS A 45 14.29 10.20 -3.28
N LEU A 46 13.60 11.14 -3.92
CA LEU A 46 13.81 11.43 -5.34
C LEU A 46 15.15 12.12 -5.61
N GLU A 47 15.53 13.06 -4.74
CA GLU A 47 16.77 13.82 -4.83
C GLU A 47 17.98 12.95 -4.50
N ALA A 48 17.94 12.25 -3.36
CA ALA A 48 19.02 11.36 -2.94
C ALA A 48 19.05 10.02 -3.69
N ARG A 49 18.03 9.73 -4.50
CA ARG A 49 17.86 8.48 -5.25
C ARG A 49 18.06 7.23 -4.38
N LYS A 50 17.47 7.25 -3.17
CA LYS A 50 17.63 6.18 -2.18
C LYS A 50 16.30 5.54 -1.83
N TRP A 51 16.21 4.23 -2.06
CA TRP A 51 15.09 3.40 -1.67
C TRP A 51 15.19 2.95 -0.21
N LYS A 52 14.05 2.92 0.45
CA LYS A 52 13.83 2.26 1.73
C LYS A 52 12.55 1.44 1.65
N GLN A 53 12.55 0.26 2.26
CA GLN A 53 11.32 -0.43 2.59
C GLN A 53 10.86 0.06 3.96
N CYS A 54 9.60 0.48 4.07
CA CYS A 54 9.07 1.01 5.31
C CYS A 54 8.53 -0.11 6.19
N THR A 55 8.71 0.05 7.50
CA THR A 55 8.17 -0.83 8.53
C THR A 55 7.02 -0.16 9.28
N PRO A 56 5.98 -0.90 9.68
CA PRO A 56 4.92 -0.37 10.51
C PRO A 56 5.49 0.05 11.87
N THR A 57 4.99 1.17 12.42
CA THR A 57 5.22 1.50 13.84
C THR A 57 4.47 0.51 14.75
N THR A 58 4.87 0.44 16.02
CA THR A 58 4.22 -0.43 17.03
C THR A 58 2.71 -0.22 17.16
N ASN A 59 2.24 1.01 16.92
CA ASN A 59 0.83 1.39 17.00
C ASN A 59 0.11 1.35 15.63
N SER A 60 0.73 0.75 14.61
CA SER A 60 0.15 0.67 13.27
C SER A 60 -0.89 -0.44 13.21
N ALA A 61 -2.04 -0.15 12.60
CA ALA A 61 -2.99 -1.19 12.24
C ALA A 61 -2.37 -2.16 11.21
N SER A 62 -2.90 -3.38 11.19
CA SER A 62 -2.54 -4.36 10.17
C SER A 62 -3.01 -3.89 8.79
N PHE A 63 -2.06 -3.51 7.96
CA PHE A 63 -2.31 -3.14 6.56
C PHE A 63 -2.37 -4.41 5.71
N ILE A 64 -3.57 -4.77 5.27
CA ILE A 64 -3.82 -6.02 4.55
C ILE A 64 -3.21 -5.95 3.14
N PRO A 65 -2.56 -7.03 2.65
CA PRO A 65 -2.03 -7.10 1.30
C PRO A 65 -3.08 -6.83 0.23
N ARG A 66 -2.76 -5.96 -0.74
CA ARG A 66 -3.74 -5.50 -1.74
C ARG A 66 -3.13 -5.09 -3.07
N ALA A 67 -3.90 -5.27 -4.12
CA ALA A 67 -3.60 -4.81 -5.49
C ALA A 67 -4.84 -4.15 -6.10
N ARG A 68 -4.66 -3.36 -7.17
CA ARG A 68 -5.74 -2.65 -7.90
C ARG A 68 -6.55 -1.69 -6.99
N HIS A 69 -5.90 -1.18 -5.95
CA HIS A 69 -6.47 -0.18 -5.06
C HIS A 69 -6.21 1.21 -5.63
N SER A 70 -6.96 2.20 -5.15
CA SER A 70 -6.68 3.61 -5.42
C SER A 70 -5.94 4.22 -4.24
N ALA A 71 -5.07 5.19 -4.52
CA ALA A 71 -4.41 5.99 -3.50
C ALA A 71 -4.44 7.47 -3.88
N ALA A 72 -4.63 8.33 -2.88
CA ALA A 72 -4.58 9.77 -3.02
C ALA A 72 -3.71 10.35 -1.90
N ALA A 73 -2.72 11.16 -2.27
CA ALA A 73 -1.83 11.80 -1.32
C ALA A 73 -2.26 13.24 -1.03
N THR A 74 -2.12 13.63 0.22
CA THR A 74 -2.08 15.04 0.66
C THR A 74 -0.63 15.42 0.94
N ALA A 75 -0.41 16.62 1.51
CA ALA A 75 0.93 17.04 1.92
C ALA A 75 1.57 16.11 2.96
N SER A 76 0.77 15.45 3.82
CA SER A 76 1.25 14.71 4.99
C SER A 76 0.73 13.28 5.12
N GLU A 77 -0.29 12.88 4.36
CA GLU A 77 -0.94 11.57 4.48
C GLU A 77 -1.24 10.97 3.10
N ILE A 78 -1.35 9.64 3.04
CA ILE A 78 -1.82 8.92 1.85
C ILE A 78 -3.06 8.12 2.22
N TYR A 79 -4.16 8.38 1.54
CA TYR A 79 -5.40 7.63 1.66
C TYR A 79 -5.40 6.46 0.69
N VAL A 80 -5.69 5.26 1.16
CA VAL A 80 -5.75 4.04 0.34
C VAL A 80 -7.14 3.44 0.43
N PHE A 81 -7.82 3.34 -0.72
CA PHE A 81 -9.19 2.84 -0.79
C PHE A 81 -9.28 1.54 -1.60
N GLY A 82 -9.94 0.55 -1.00
CA GLY A 82 -10.39 -0.67 -1.64
C GLY A 82 -9.29 -1.50 -2.28
N GLY A 83 -9.58 -2.03 -3.47
CA GLY A 83 -8.74 -2.96 -4.20
C GLY A 83 -9.15 -4.42 -4.00
N CYS A 84 -8.19 -5.31 -4.17
CA CYS A 84 -8.39 -6.76 -4.10
C CYS A 84 -7.29 -7.44 -3.30
N THR A 85 -7.65 -8.51 -2.58
CA THR A 85 -6.72 -9.37 -1.84
C THR A 85 -6.98 -10.86 -2.11
N GLN A 86 -6.11 -11.73 -1.58
CA GLN A 86 -6.33 -13.18 -1.65
C GLN A 86 -7.57 -13.54 -0.80
N PRO A 87 -8.49 -14.35 -1.31
CA PRO A 87 -9.53 -14.94 -0.49
C PRO A 87 -8.88 -15.85 0.56
N MET A 88 -9.22 -15.66 1.84
CA MET A 88 -8.81 -16.60 2.88
C MET A 88 -9.64 -17.90 2.69
N GLY A 89 -8.98 -19.04 2.48
CA GLY A 89 -9.59 -20.38 2.50
C GLY A 89 -10.07 -20.95 1.16
N GLN A 90 -9.16 -21.30 0.25
CA GLN A 90 -9.45 -22.30 -0.80
C GLN A 90 -8.32 -23.31 -0.92
N GLU A 91 -8.43 -24.38 -0.13
CA GLU A 91 -7.76 -25.65 -0.42
C GLU A 91 -8.67 -26.50 -1.32
N ASN A 92 -8.02 -27.14 -2.30
CA ASN A 92 -8.48 -28.28 -3.10
C ASN A 92 -9.60 -28.07 -4.13
N GLY A 93 -9.15 -27.91 -5.38
CA GLY A 93 -9.68 -28.68 -6.51
C GLY A 93 -11.04 -28.26 -7.07
N SER A 94 -11.07 -27.28 -7.99
CA SER A 94 -11.76 -27.40 -9.28
C SER A 94 -11.52 -26.14 -10.12
N LYS A 95 -11.38 -26.30 -11.44
CA LYS A 95 -11.21 -25.20 -12.39
C LYS A 95 -12.42 -24.24 -12.33
N ARG A 96 -12.24 -22.98 -11.86
CA ARG A 96 -12.94 -21.76 -12.37
C ARG A 96 -12.57 -20.49 -11.59
N THR A 97 -11.95 -19.55 -12.29
CA THR A 97 -11.67 -18.14 -11.95
C THR A 97 -11.25 -17.84 -10.50
N LYS A 98 -9.94 -17.66 -10.25
CA LYS A 98 -9.40 -17.07 -9.01
C LYS A 98 -10.01 -15.68 -8.78
N LYS A 99 -11.17 -15.60 -8.14
CA LYS A 99 -11.86 -14.33 -7.88
C LYS A 99 -11.22 -13.70 -6.64
N CYS A 100 -10.60 -12.53 -6.80
CA CYS A 100 -10.05 -11.79 -5.67
C CYS A 100 -11.16 -11.35 -4.71
N LYS A 101 -10.86 -11.33 -3.40
CA LYS A 101 -11.74 -10.71 -2.42
C LYS A 101 -11.67 -9.20 -2.62
N LYS A 102 -12.78 -8.59 -3.01
CA LYS A 102 -12.90 -7.12 -3.14
C LYS A 102 -12.87 -6.47 -1.76
N LEU A 103 -12.19 -5.34 -1.66
CA LEU A 103 -12.07 -4.54 -0.45
C LEU A 103 -12.86 -3.22 -0.63
N ASN A 104 -13.46 -2.75 0.46
CA ASN A 104 -14.21 -1.49 0.55
C ASN A 104 -13.78 -0.65 1.77
N ASP A 105 -12.56 -0.89 2.24
CA ASP A 105 -11.93 -0.21 3.37
C ASP A 105 -11.16 1.04 2.91
N LEU A 106 -11.02 2.02 3.81
CA LEU A 106 -10.25 3.25 3.59
C LEU A 106 -9.19 3.38 4.67
N TYR A 107 -7.92 3.26 4.32
CA TYR A 107 -6.80 3.50 5.25
C TYR A 107 -6.24 4.91 5.09
N SER A 108 -5.77 5.51 6.19
CA SER A 108 -4.83 6.64 6.15
C SER A 108 -3.44 6.15 6.53
N LEU A 109 -2.45 6.43 5.68
CA LEU A 109 -1.05 6.10 5.87
C LEU A 109 -0.24 7.37 6.09
N ARG A 110 0.37 7.50 7.27
CA ARG A 110 1.40 8.49 7.55
C ARG A 110 2.76 7.87 7.34
N VAL A 111 3.49 8.31 6.32
CA VAL A 111 4.80 7.76 5.96
C VAL A 111 5.89 8.71 6.45
N HIS A 112 6.75 8.22 7.33
CA HIS A 112 7.92 8.96 7.83
C HIS A 112 9.16 8.64 6.99
N VAL A 113 9.91 9.69 6.63
CA VAL A 113 11.17 9.61 5.84
C VAL A 113 12.29 8.80 6.52
N SER A 114 12.18 8.57 7.83
CA SER A 114 13.07 7.68 8.58
C SER A 114 12.99 6.24 8.05
N GLY A 115 11.89 5.85 7.42
CA GLY A 115 11.62 4.49 6.94
C GLY A 115 10.53 3.78 7.73
N ASN A 116 9.69 4.53 8.45
CA ASN A 116 8.56 3.98 9.19
C ASN A 116 7.25 4.49 8.62
N TYR A 117 6.17 3.75 8.80
CA TYR A 117 4.83 4.25 8.53
C TYR A 117 3.88 3.94 9.68
N MET A 118 2.92 4.83 9.92
CA MET A 118 1.80 4.58 10.80
C MET A 118 0.56 4.41 9.94
N CYS A 119 -0.03 3.22 9.99
CA CYS A 119 -1.31 2.93 9.36
C CYS A 119 -2.43 3.16 10.36
N ILE A 120 -3.33 4.10 10.06
CA ILE A 120 -4.53 4.34 10.84
C ILE A 120 -5.65 3.45 10.26
N PRO A 121 -6.30 2.61 11.09
CA PRO A 121 -7.26 1.59 10.65
C PRO A 121 -8.48 2.20 9.98
N PRO A 122 -9.25 1.39 9.24
CA PRO A 122 -10.21 1.93 8.31
C PRO A 122 -11.40 2.58 9.01
N PHE A 123 -11.77 3.76 8.52
CA PHE A 123 -13.14 4.23 8.64
C PHE A 123 -13.99 3.30 7.78
N THR A 124 -14.79 2.44 8.41
CA THR A 124 -15.83 1.72 7.66
C THR A 124 -16.80 2.76 7.12
N ILE A 125 -16.70 3.06 5.83
CA ILE A 125 -17.66 3.93 5.16
C ILE A 125 -18.97 3.16 5.13
N LYS A 126 -19.86 3.41 6.11
CA LYS A 126 -21.22 2.91 6.06
C LYS A 126 -21.88 3.55 4.84
N PRO A 127 -22.54 2.77 3.95
CA PRO A 127 -23.30 3.38 2.87
C PRO A 127 -24.30 4.36 3.47
N ARG A 128 -24.28 5.62 3.01
CA ARG A 128 -25.42 6.52 3.24
C ARG A 128 -26.58 5.92 2.45
N ILE A 129 -27.51 5.31 3.17
CA ILE A 129 -28.83 5.02 2.62
C ILE A 129 -29.51 6.39 2.54
N ASN A 130 -29.78 6.86 1.32
CA ASN A 130 -30.64 8.02 1.10
C ASN A 130 -32.10 7.62 1.32
#